data_AF-K1SPE2-F1
#
_entry.id   AF-K1SPE2-F1
#
_cell.length_a   1.000
_cell.length_b   1.000
_cell.length_c   1.000
_cell.angle_alpha   90.00
_cell.angle_beta   90.00
_cell.angle_gamma   90.00
#
_symmetry.space_group_name_H-M   'P 1'
#
loop_
_entity.id
_entity.type
_entity.pdbx_description
1 polymer ?
#
loop_
_entity_poly.entity_id
_entity_poly.type
_entity_poly.pdbx_seq_one_letter_code
_entity_poly.pdbx_strand_id
1 'polypeptide(L)' 'MSNEDALQLIKDTIKQCAEHKGEIPGTTAIECGNYLEHDLDGALKELNKYYSLLKDYTVDNLQYN' A
#
# COMPACT_ATOMS: atom_id res chain seq x y z
N MET A 1 19.82 6.73 0.31
CA MET A 1 18.75 5.77 0.61
C MET A 1 19.19 4.44 0.02
N SER A 2 19.37 3.43 0.85
CA SER A 2 19.76 2.08 0.42
C SER A 2 18.54 1.26 -0.04
N ASN A 3 18.77 0.04 -0.53
CA ASN A 3 17.67 -0.88 -0.86
C ASN A 3 16.90 -1.32 0.38
N GLU A 4 17.58 -1.44 1.52
CA GLU A 4 16.97 -1.72 2.83
C GLU A 4 16.06 -0.57 3.25
N ASP A 5 16.52 0.68 3.14
CA ASP A 5 15.71 1.87 3.45
C ASP A 5 14.44 1.89 2.57
N ALA A 6 14.60 1.63 1.27
CA ALA A 6 13.48 1.61 0.33
C ALA A 6 12.48 0.49 0.64
N LEU A 7 12.96 -0.72 0.91
CA LEU A 7 12.12 -1.86 1.25
C LEU A 7 11.37 -1.62 2.56
N GLN A 8 12.03 -1.04 3.57
CA GLN A 8 11.40 -0.70 4.83
C GLN A 8 10.31 0.37 4.64
N LEU A 9 10.59 1.42 3.86
CA LEU A 9 9.60 2.45 3.54
C LEU A 9 8.35 1.86 2.88
N ILE A 10 8.52 0.94 1.92
CA ILE A 10 7.39 0.28 1.24
C ILE A 10 6.59 -0.56 2.25
N LYS A 11 7.26 -1.36 3.11
CA LYS A 11 6.60 -2.15 4.15
C LYS A 11 5.75 -1.26 5.07
N ASP A 12 6.33 -0.17 5.54
CA ASP A 12 5.64 0.74 6.47
C ASP A 12 4.46 1.45 5.80
N THR A 13 4.64 1.89 4.55
CA THR A 13 3.57 2.54 3.77
C THR A 13 2.41 1.59 3.54
N ILE A 14 2.67 0.38 3.05
CA ILE A 14 1.62 -0.61 2.81
C ILE A 14 0.91 -0.99 4.11
N LYS A 15 1.64 -1.14 5.22
CA LYS A 15 1.05 -1.39 6.53
C LYS A 15 0.11 -0.26 6.96
N GLN A 16 0.56 1.00 6.85
CA GLN A 16 -0.24 2.16 7.20
C GLN A 16 -1.51 2.24 6.35
N CYS A 17 -1.42 1.98 5.04
CA CYS A 17 -2.59 1.93 4.17
C CYS A 17 -3.53 0.76 4.53
N ALA A 18 -2.99 -0.42 4.86
CA ALA A 18 -3.77 -1.60 5.24
C ALA A 18 -4.51 -1.44 6.59
N GLU A 19 -4.02 -0.54 7.44
CA GLU A 19 -4.61 -0.18 8.74
C GLU A 19 -5.43 1.12 8.67
N HIS A 20 -5.59 1.71 7.47
CA HIS A 20 -6.30 2.98 7.26
C HIS A 20 -7.75 2.92 7.74
N LYS A 21 -8.23 4.04 8.28
CA LYS A 21 -9.59 4.23 8.74
C LYS A 21 -10.11 5.59 8.32
N GLY A 22 -11.40 5.65 8.02
CA GLY A 22 -12.05 6.88 7.56
C GLY A 22 -11.93 7.04 6.05
N GLU A 23 -12.13 8.28 5.60
CA GLU A 23 -12.23 8.60 4.17
C GLU A 23 -10.88 8.43 3.47
N ILE A 24 -10.91 8.00 2.21
CA ILE A 24 -9.73 8.01 1.35
C ILE A 24 -9.52 9.46 0.89
N PRO A 25 -8.33 10.04 1.08
CA PRO A 25 -8.05 11.39 0.62
C PRO A 25 -8.26 11.55 -0.89
N GLY A 26 -8.83 12.68 -1.33
CA GLY A 26 -8.99 12.98 -2.75
C GLY A 26 -10.11 12.23 -3.46
N THR A 27 -11.05 11.59 -2.73
CA THR A 27 -12.17 10.82 -3.32
C THR A 27 -13.43 11.65 -3.56
N THR A 28 -13.32 12.97 -3.56
CA THR A 28 -14.44 13.85 -3.89
C THR A 28 -14.44 14.22 -5.38
N ALA A 29 -15.60 14.63 -5.91
CA ALA A 29 -15.74 15.00 -7.32
C ALA A 29 -14.87 16.19 -7.75
N ILE A 30 -14.47 17.06 -6.82
CA ILE A 30 -13.59 18.20 -7.10
C ILE A 30 -12.11 17.79 -7.14
N GLU A 31 -11.74 16.67 -6.52
CA GLU A 31 -10.36 16.21 -6.39
C GLU A 31 -10.03 15.04 -7.35
N CYS A 32 -11.00 14.19 -7.69
CA CYS A 32 -10.80 13.02 -8.54
C CYS A 32 -11.82 12.98 -9.70
N GLY A 33 -11.29 12.91 -10.92
CA GLY A 33 -12.09 12.76 -12.14
C GLY A 33 -12.88 11.45 -12.23
N ASN A 34 -12.57 10.47 -11.37
CA ASN A 34 -13.22 9.16 -11.30
C ASN A 34 -13.64 8.79 -9.86
N TYR A 35 -14.13 9.78 -9.11
CA TYR A 35 -14.40 9.67 -7.67
C TYR A 35 -15.41 8.58 -7.26
N LEU A 36 -16.21 8.05 -8.21
CA LEU A 36 -17.21 7.01 -7.96
C LEU A 36 -16.61 5.59 -7.94
N GLU A 37 -15.40 5.37 -8.45
CA GLU A 37 -14.79 4.03 -8.57
C GLU A 37 -13.86 3.67 -7.39
N HIS A 38 -13.97 4.36 -6.26
CA HIS A 38 -13.20 4.02 -5.07
C HIS A 38 -13.90 2.95 -4.22
N ASP A 39 -13.14 1.95 -3.77
CA ASP A 39 -13.57 0.88 -2.86
C ASP A 39 -12.56 0.73 -1.73
N LEU A 40 -12.88 1.29 -0.55
CA LEU A 40 -12.01 1.21 0.62
C LEU A 40 -11.87 -0.24 1.12
N ASP A 41 -12.98 -0.97 1.23
CA ASP A 41 -12.96 -2.32 1.78
C ASP A 41 -12.18 -3.29 0.87
N GLY A 42 -12.37 -3.16 -0.45
CA GLY A 42 -11.58 -3.88 -1.45
C GLY A 42 -10.09 -3.54 -1.36
N ALA A 43 -9.74 -2.25 -1.24
CA ALA A 43 -8.35 -1.83 -1.09
C ALA A 43 -7.71 -2.38 0.19
N LEU A 44 -8.39 -2.28 1.34
CA LEU A 44 -7.91 -2.83 2.62
C LEU A 44 -7.67 -4.33 2.52
N LYS A 45 -8.57 -5.08 1.88
CA LYS A 45 -8.42 -6.53 1.68
C LYS A 45 -7.18 -6.87 0.86
N GLU A 46 -6.97 -6.21 -0.28
CA GLU A 46 -5.81 -6.49 -1.14
C GLU A 46 -4.49 -6.01 -0.51
N LEU A 47 -4.50 -4.88 0.21
CA LEU A 47 -3.34 -4.39 0.95
C LEU A 47 -2.93 -5.35 2.07
N ASN A 48 -3.89 -5.87 2.85
CA ASN A 48 -3.61 -6.85 3.91
C ASN A 48 -3.05 -8.15 3.33
N LYS A 49 -3.60 -8.62 2.20
CA LYS A 49 -3.09 -9.78 1.47
C LYS A 49 -1.65 -9.55 1.00
N TYR A 50 -1.36 -8.40 0.38
CA TYR A 50 -0.02 -8.07 -0.07
C TYR A 50 0.98 -7.95 1.09
N TYR A 51 0.60 -7.25 2.17
CA TYR A 51 1.43 -7.09 3.35
C TYR A 51 1.78 -8.42 4.02
N SER A 52 0.87 -9.39 4.00
CA SER A 52 1.12 -10.73 4.55
C SER A 52 2.31 -11.44 3.92
N LEU A 53 2.65 -11.12 2.66
CA LEU A 53 3.82 -11.61 1.95
C LEU A 53 5.01 -10.65 2.13
N LEU A 54 4.77 -9.36 1.89
CA LEU A 54 5.81 -8.32 1.87
C LEU A 54 6.55 -8.18 3.21
N LYS A 55 5.88 -8.38 4.36
CA LYS A 55 6.47 -8.19 5.69
C LYS A 55 7.75 -9.00 5.90
N ASP A 56 7.85 -10.18 5.27
CA ASP A 56 8.96 -11.13 5.44
C ASP A 56 10.04 -10.99 4.35
N TYR A 57 9.86 -10.11 3.37
CA TYR A 57 10.86 -9.89 2.30
C TYR A 57 12.15 -9.26 2.84
N THR A 58 13.27 -9.61 2.24
CA THR A 58 14.58 -8.97 2.41
C THR A 58 15.09 -8.43 1.07
N VAL A 59 16.20 -7.69 1.08
CA VAL A 59 16.83 -7.18 -0.15
C VAL A 59 17.33 -8.28 -1.08
N ASP A 60 17.53 -9.50 -0.57
CA ASP A 60 17.88 -10.67 -1.37
C ASP A 60 16.73 -11.08 -2.29
N ASN A 61 15.48 -10.86 -1.86
CA ASN A 61 14.29 -11.12 -2.69
C ASN A 61 14.14 -10.14 -3.87
N LEU A 62 14.95 -9.08 -3.92
CA LEU A 62 14.90 -8.07 -4.98
C LEU A 62 15.84 -8.38 -6.15
N GLN A 63 16.66 -9.43 -6.02
CA GLN A 63 17.59 -9.84 -7.06
C GLN A 63 16.86 -10.63 -8.16
N TYR A 64 17.09 -10.27 -9.41
CA TYR A 64 16.68 -11.08 -10.56
C TYR A 64 17.78 -12.09 -10.88
N ASN A 65 17.39 -13.34 -11.15
CA ASN A 65 18.28 -14.39 -11.60
C ASN A 65 18.51 -14.33 -13.12
#